data_AF-A0A2I0MDU6-F1
#
_entry.id   AF-A0A2I0MDU6-F1
#
_cell.length_a   1.000
_cell.length_b   1.000
_cell.length_c   1.000
_cell.angle_alpha   90.00
_cell.angle_beta   90.00
_cell.angle_gamma   90.00
#
_symmetry.space_group_name_H-M   'P 1'
#
loop_
_entity.id
_entity.type
_entity.pdbx_description
1 polymer ?
#
loop_
_entity_poly.entity_id
_entity_poly.type
_entity_poly.pdbx_seq_one_letter_code
_entity_poly.pdbx_strand_id
1 'polypeptide(L)'
;MEAQCQHRVAFDCTPQPTACFPDWMAGLPDALPLSCLSVPGTHDSLSLFGGRRLRCQSWGLEAQLAAGIRFLDVRCKLVRGELQVYHLCTFQRASLRGVLHRTLRFLHAHPGEAVLMRIKEELPIFSRPGFAAQLRRCLLEEGQGHVWCQEEVPTLGQVRGKIVVLEALAQEVLGIPYEQLSISDAWNVLSLERKWARAQRHLERVASGNTTTMHLTFCSGNGLFTCPEEVARFVNPRCYQHLQHWRGQPVCWGVVIMDFPGAGLVQLIVESNSMHASGHITASPSNPPTPPQHRRGREDRYHIPTASLQQRGWVSQRGQLHSLPAPVSIRTDAAPGPMPLLKNVDTQRGKVGF
;
A
#
# COMPACT_ATOMS: atom_id res chain seq x y z
N MET A 1 1.54 -35.50 -5.00
CA MET A 1 2.58 -34.57 -5.48
C MET A 1 2.00 -33.22 -5.94
N GLU A 2 0.90 -33.19 -6.69
CA GLU A 2 0.25 -31.92 -7.12
C GLU A 2 -0.23 -31.02 -5.97
N ALA A 3 -0.89 -31.57 -4.94
CA ALA A 3 -1.34 -30.79 -3.78
C ALA A 3 -0.18 -30.15 -2.97
N GLN A 4 0.99 -30.80 -2.95
CA GLN A 4 2.19 -30.30 -2.28
C GLN A 4 2.91 -29.23 -3.12
N CYS A 5 2.82 -29.33 -4.46
CA CYS A 5 3.30 -28.31 -5.39
C CYS A 5 2.42 -27.04 -5.32
N GLN A 6 1.09 -27.21 -5.31
CA GLN A 6 0.11 -26.12 -5.14
C GLN A 6 0.28 -25.36 -3.82
N HIS A 7 0.71 -26.05 -2.75
CA HIS A 7 0.94 -25.42 -1.46
C HIS A 7 2.10 -24.41 -1.48
N ARG A 8 3.20 -24.71 -2.20
CA ARG A 8 4.37 -23.83 -2.28
C ARG A 8 4.21 -22.64 -3.22
N VAL A 9 3.34 -22.75 -4.24
CA VAL A 9 3.08 -21.63 -5.15
C VAL A 9 2.19 -20.56 -4.52
N ALA A 10 1.33 -20.94 -3.58
CA ALA A 10 0.39 -20.02 -2.93
C ALA A 10 0.89 -19.47 -1.59
N PHE A 11 1.77 -20.20 -0.89
CA PHE A 11 2.33 -19.82 0.40
C PHE A 11 3.85 -19.98 0.38
N ASP A 12 4.56 -18.96 0.87
CA ASP A 12 6.01 -18.97 1.00
C ASP A 12 6.45 -18.35 2.33
N CYS A 13 7.18 -19.14 3.14
CA CYS A 13 7.78 -18.68 4.39
C CYS A 13 9.32 -18.66 4.34
N THR A 14 9.90 -18.75 3.15
CA THR A 14 11.34 -18.61 2.92
C THR A 14 11.73 -17.12 2.82
N PRO A 15 13.02 -16.78 2.96
CA PRO A 15 13.45 -15.37 2.98
C PRO A 15 13.34 -14.64 1.63
N GLN A 16 13.20 -15.35 0.51
CA GLN A 16 13.20 -14.78 -0.83
C GLN A 16 12.09 -15.41 -1.69
N PRO A 17 11.44 -14.63 -2.57
CA PRO A 17 10.43 -15.17 -3.47
C PRO A 17 11.06 -16.10 -4.53
N THR A 18 10.28 -17.06 -4.99
CA THR A 18 10.69 -17.99 -6.06
C THR A 18 10.58 -17.40 -7.47
N ALA A 19 9.85 -16.28 -7.63
CA ALA A 19 9.70 -15.54 -8.89
C ALA A 19 9.49 -14.04 -8.62
N CYS A 20 9.86 -13.20 -9.59
CA CYS A 20 9.76 -11.75 -9.51
C CYS A 20 8.96 -11.18 -10.68
N PHE A 21 8.12 -10.19 -10.39
CA PHE A 21 7.30 -9.45 -11.35
C PHE A 21 7.41 -7.93 -11.06
N PRO A 22 8.59 -7.31 -11.17
CA PRO A 22 8.82 -5.96 -10.68
C PRO A 22 8.19 -4.86 -11.56
N ASP A 23 7.79 -5.14 -12.80
CA ASP A 23 7.28 -4.14 -13.75
C ASP A 23 5.89 -4.49 -14.31
N TRP A 24 5.05 -5.16 -13.51
CA TRP A 24 3.79 -5.72 -14.02
C TRP A 24 2.73 -4.66 -14.35
N MET A 25 2.77 -3.47 -13.72
CA MET A 25 1.86 -2.37 -14.03
C MET A 25 2.32 -1.57 -15.26
N ALA A 26 3.58 -1.69 -15.69
CA ALA A 26 4.15 -0.90 -16.79
C ALA A 26 3.39 -1.04 -18.11
N GLY A 27 2.86 -2.24 -18.40
CA GLY A 27 2.08 -2.52 -19.62
C GLY A 27 0.59 -2.16 -19.56
N LEU A 28 0.09 -1.67 -18.42
CA LEU A 28 -1.33 -1.35 -18.25
C LEU A 28 -1.65 0.07 -18.75
N PRO A 29 -2.89 0.38 -19.18
CA PRO A 29 -3.25 1.72 -19.64
C PRO A 29 -3.27 2.77 -18.52
N ASP A 30 -2.82 4.00 -18.83
CA ASP A 30 -2.80 5.12 -17.87
C ASP A 30 -4.18 5.55 -17.38
N ALA A 31 -5.21 5.37 -18.20
CA ALA A 31 -6.60 5.73 -17.89
C ALA A 31 -7.27 4.78 -16.88
N LEU A 32 -6.64 3.64 -16.57
CA LEU A 32 -7.23 2.63 -15.71
C LEU A 32 -7.29 3.12 -14.25
N PRO A 33 -8.48 3.24 -13.62
CA PRO A 33 -8.59 3.56 -12.20
C PRO A 33 -7.92 2.49 -11.35
N LEU A 34 -7.26 2.88 -10.24
CA LEU A 34 -6.67 1.88 -9.32
C LEU A 34 -7.73 0.95 -8.71
N SER A 35 -8.99 1.37 -8.61
CA SER A 35 -10.12 0.54 -8.16
C SER A 35 -10.49 -0.57 -9.15
N CYS A 36 -10.03 -0.50 -10.41
CA CYS A 36 -10.24 -1.53 -11.43
C CYS A 36 -9.11 -2.57 -11.50
N LEU A 37 -8.10 -2.48 -10.62
CA LEU A 37 -6.95 -3.37 -10.63
C LEU A 37 -7.07 -4.51 -9.62
N SER A 38 -6.60 -5.68 -10.03
CA SER A 38 -6.26 -6.77 -9.12
C SER A 38 -4.85 -6.56 -8.59
N VAL A 39 -4.72 -6.19 -7.32
CA VAL A 39 -3.44 -5.80 -6.71
C VAL A 39 -3.05 -6.79 -5.61
N PRO A 40 -1.88 -7.45 -5.71
CA PRO A 40 -1.37 -8.27 -4.62
C PRO A 40 -0.83 -7.37 -3.49
N GLY A 41 -1.25 -7.65 -2.26
CA GLY A 41 -0.91 -6.90 -1.07
C GLY A 41 -0.42 -7.76 0.08
N THR A 42 0.29 -7.15 1.03
CA THR A 42 0.74 -7.80 2.25
C THR A 42 0.15 -7.13 3.49
N HIS A 43 -0.32 -7.94 4.44
CA HIS A 43 -0.78 -7.48 5.75
C HIS A 43 0.41 -7.33 6.70
N ASP A 44 0.43 -6.27 7.51
CA ASP A 44 1.56 -5.94 8.39
C ASP A 44 2.90 -6.17 7.68
N SER A 45 3.10 -5.47 6.55
CA SER A 45 4.11 -5.80 5.53
C SER A 45 5.54 -5.89 6.06
N LEU A 46 5.84 -5.21 7.17
CA LEU A 46 7.16 -5.21 7.81
C LEU A 46 7.22 -6.08 9.08
N SER A 47 6.17 -6.84 9.39
CA SER A 47 6.14 -7.72 10.56
C SER A 47 6.95 -9.01 10.34
N LEU A 48 8.27 -8.85 10.46
CA LEU A 48 9.29 -9.89 10.29
C LEU A 48 9.78 -10.45 11.65
N PHE A 49 9.50 -9.75 12.75
CA PHE A 49 10.00 -10.04 14.09
C PHE A 49 8.85 -10.22 15.10
N GLY A 50 9.14 -10.82 16.26
CA GLY A 50 8.16 -11.03 17.34
C GLY A 50 7.66 -12.47 17.49
N GLY A 51 8.29 -13.42 16.80
CA GLY A 51 7.96 -14.84 16.89
C GLY A 51 6.68 -15.22 16.14
N ARG A 52 6.29 -16.49 16.27
CA ARG A 52 5.27 -17.11 15.39
C ARG A 52 3.89 -16.45 15.44
N ARG A 53 3.53 -15.84 16.58
CA ARG A 53 2.23 -15.17 16.75
C ARG A 53 2.17 -13.75 16.17
N LEU A 54 3.31 -13.13 15.89
CA LEU A 54 3.37 -11.74 15.40
C LEU A 54 3.95 -11.65 13.98
N ARG A 55 4.85 -12.55 13.59
CA ARG A 55 5.42 -12.53 12.25
C ARG A 55 4.34 -12.82 11.21
N CYS A 56 4.18 -11.90 10.26
CA CYS A 56 3.20 -11.99 9.17
C CYS A 56 3.87 -12.21 7.81
N GLN A 57 5.16 -11.88 7.69
CA GLN A 57 5.91 -11.94 6.44
C GLN A 57 7.27 -12.64 6.64
N SER A 58 7.78 -13.25 5.58
CA SER A 58 9.16 -13.77 5.52
C SER A 58 10.04 -12.97 4.55
N TRP A 59 9.43 -12.38 3.51
CA TRP A 59 10.12 -11.51 2.56
C TRP A 59 10.30 -10.11 3.13
N GLY A 60 11.51 -9.55 2.99
CA GLY A 60 11.77 -8.13 3.23
C GLY A 60 11.06 -7.22 2.22
N LEU A 61 11.07 -5.92 2.47
CA LEU A 61 10.37 -4.92 1.63
C LEU A 61 10.75 -5.01 0.15
N GLU A 62 12.05 -5.03 -0.19
CA GLU A 62 12.49 -5.13 -1.59
C GLU A 62 12.09 -6.45 -2.23
N ALA A 63 12.14 -7.55 -1.47
CA ALA A 63 11.73 -8.86 -1.95
C ALA A 63 10.22 -8.91 -2.23
N GLN A 64 9.39 -8.28 -1.40
CA GLN A 64 7.95 -8.12 -1.66
C GLN A 64 7.70 -7.30 -2.93
N LEU A 65 8.37 -6.15 -3.08
CA LEU A 65 8.21 -5.29 -4.25
C LEU A 65 8.68 -6.00 -5.54
N ALA A 66 9.82 -6.70 -5.48
CA ALA A 66 10.34 -7.51 -6.58
C ALA A 66 9.40 -8.67 -6.93
N ALA A 67 8.79 -9.32 -5.94
CA ALA A 67 7.79 -10.36 -6.13
C ALA A 67 6.49 -9.85 -6.78
N GLY A 68 6.27 -8.54 -6.86
CA GLY A 68 5.09 -7.93 -7.49
C GLY A 68 4.07 -7.33 -6.51
N ILE A 69 4.33 -7.35 -5.19
CA ILE A 69 3.46 -6.69 -4.19
C ILE A 69 3.40 -5.19 -4.47
N ARG A 70 2.19 -4.63 -4.53
CA ARG A 70 1.94 -3.19 -4.74
C ARG A 70 0.98 -2.58 -3.71
N PHE A 71 0.55 -3.36 -2.72
CA PHE A 71 -0.11 -2.82 -1.53
C PHE A 71 0.67 -3.21 -0.26
N LEU A 72 1.00 -2.21 0.55
CA LEU A 72 1.73 -2.38 1.81
C LEU A 72 0.89 -1.88 2.98
N ASP A 73 0.70 -2.70 4.02
CA ASP A 73 0.09 -2.33 5.30
C ASP A 73 1.21 -2.00 6.31
N VAL A 74 1.46 -0.71 6.53
CA VAL A 74 2.54 -0.18 7.36
C VAL A 74 1.98 0.40 8.64
N ARG A 75 2.28 -0.24 9.77
CA ARG A 75 1.75 0.17 11.07
C ARG A 75 2.83 0.77 11.96
N CYS A 76 2.54 1.96 12.49
CA CYS A 76 3.53 2.80 13.14
C CYS A 76 3.13 3.18 14.56
N LYS A 77 4.11 3.45 15.41
CA LYS A 77 3.95 4.16 16.67
C LYS A 77 4.80 5.42 16.66
N LEU A 78 4.28 6.48 17.27
CA LEU A 78 5.07 7.68 17.55
C LEU A 78 5.95 7.44 18.79
N VAL A 79 7.26 7.32 18.55
CA VAL A 79 8.28 7.06 19.57
C VAL A 79 9.36 8.12 19.47
N ARG A 80 9.53 8.94 20.51
CA ARG A 80 10.56 10.00 20.58
C ARG A 80 10.58 10.94 19.36
N GLY A 81 9.39 11.28 18.85
CA GLY A 81 9.23 12.18 17.70
C GLY A 81 9.37 11.52 16.33
N GLU A 82 9.60 10.20 16.26
CA GLU A 82 9.71 9.44 15.01
C GLU A 82 8.59 8.41 14.87
N LEU A 83 8.20 8.14 13.63
CA LEU A 83 7.25 7.07 13.28
C LEU A 83 8.02 5.78 13.08
N GLN A 84 8.01 4.93 14.11
CA GLN A 84 8.66 3.63 14.12
C GLN A 84 7.65 2.53 13.81
N VAL A 85 8.07 1.52 13.05
CA VAL A 85 7.19 0.43 12.61
C VAL A 85 7.07 -0.63 13.71
N TYR A 86 5.83 -0.98 14.04
CA TYR A 86 5.49 -1.91 15.11
C TYR A 86 4.39 -2.87 14.67
N HIS A 87 4.38 -4.04 15.30
CA HIS A 87 3.19 -4.90 15.35
C HIS A 87 2.92 -5.23 16.82
N LEU A 88 1.76 -4.77 17.32
CA LEU A 88 1.43 -4.71 18.74
C LEU A 88 2.57 -4.05 19.56
N CYS A 89 3.20 -4.78 20.47
CA CYS A 89 4.30 -4.29 21.31
C CYS A 89 5.70 -4.51 20.71
N THR A 90 5.81 -5.12 19.53
CA THR A 90 7.11 -5.50 18.95
C THR A 90 7.59 -4.50 17.92
N PHE A 91 8.77 -3.91 18.18
CA PHE A 91 9.47 -3.07 17.22
C PHE A 91 9.99 -3.92 16.05
N GLN A 92 9.64 -3.52 14.83
CA GLN A 92 9.98 -4.26 13.61
C GLN A 92 11.32 -3.82 12.99
N ARG A 93 12.14 -3.06 13.74
CA ARG A 93 13.47 -2.61 13.30
C ARG A 93 13.43 -1.76 12.02
N ALA A 94 12.36 -0.99 11.85
CA ALA A 94 12.15 -0.10 10.71
C ALA A 94 11.46 1.19 11.16
N SER A 95 11.66 2.27 10.40
CA SER A 95 10.93 3.54 10.52
C SER A 95 10.13 3.82 9.26
N LEU A 96 9.05 4.60 9.37
CA LEU A 96 8.24 4.99 8.20
C LEU A 96 9.10 5.70 7.15
N ARG A 97 9.97 6.62 7.58
CA ARG A 97 10.98 7.27 6.71
C ARG A 97 11.77 6.26 5.88
N GLY A 98 12.30 5.24 6.54
CA GLY A 98 13.07 4.19 5.85
C GLY A 98 12.22 3.39 4.86
N VAL A 99 10.96 3.12 5.19
CA VAL A 99 10.01 2.44 4.30
C VAL A 99 9.71 3.31 3.07
N LEU A 100 9.37 4.59 3.25
CA LEU A 100 9.11 5.54 2.17
C LEU A 100 10.30 5.62 1.21
N HIS A 101 11.53 5.82 1.72
CA HIS A 101 12.73 5.89 0.89
C HIS A 101 13.00 4.63 0.07
N ARG A 102 12.81 3.44 0.66
CA ARG A 102 13.04 2.17 -0.04
C ARG A 102 11.98 1.94 -1.11
N THR A 103 10.72 2.26 -0.83
CA THR A 103 9.63 2.19 -1.80
C THR A 103 9.81 3.20 -2.93
N LEU A 104 10.19 4.44 -2.64
CA LEU A 104 10.49 5.45 -3.67
C LEU A 104 11.69 5.07 -4.53
N ARG A 105 12.73 4.46 -3.96
CA ARG A 105 13.86 3.91 -4.73
C ARG A 105 13.40 2.83 -5.72
N PHE A 106 12.52 1.94 -5.28
CA PHE A 106 11.91 0.95 -6.16
C PHE A 106 11.12 1.62 -7.28
N LEU A 107 10.25 2.58 -6.96
CA LEU A 107 9.46 3.33 -7.94
C LEU A 107 10.31 4.14 -8.93
N HIS A 108 11.49 4.62 -8.51
CA HIS A 108 12.44 5.27 -9.40
C HIS A 108 13.09 4.28 -10.39
N ALA A 109 13.41 3.07 -9.93
CA ALA A 109 13.93 2.00 -10.79
C ALA A 109 12.86 1.39 -11.71
N HIS A 110 11.59 1.47 -11.29
CA HIS A 110 10.43 0.90 -11.97
C HIS A 110 9.34 1.97 -12.17
N PRO A 111 9.56 2.98 -13.04
CA PRO A 111 8.70 4.17 -13.14
C PRO A 111 7.29 3.86 -13.67
N GLY A 112 7.07 2.67 -14.24
CA GLY A 112 5.75 2.18 -14.62
C GLY A 112 4.87 1.81 -13.43
N GLU A 113 5.42 1.63 -12.24
CA GLU A 113 4.70 1.09 -11.09
C GLU A 113 4.11 2.18 -10.19
N ALA A 114 3.13 1.81 -9.38
CA ALA A 114 2.61 2.62 -8.27
C ALA A 114 2.41 1.73 -7.05
N VAL A 115 2.68 2.24 -5.84
CA VAL A 115 2.53 1.46 -4.60
C VAL A 115 1.48 2.08 -3.71
N LEU A 116 0.43 1.34 -3.40
CA LEU A 116 -0.53 1.68 -2.35
C LEU A 116 0.10 1.38 -0.99
N MET A 117 0.04 2.34 -0.08
CA MET A 117 0.58 2.20 1.27
C MET A 117 -0.46 2.63 2.29
N ARG A 118 -1.04 1.65 2.98
CA ARG A 118 -1.86 1.91 4.16
C ARG A 118 -0.93 2.27 5.31
N ILE A 119 -1.11 3.46 5.89
CA ILE A 119 -0.36 3.90 7.07
C ILE A 119 -1.34 4.02 8.24
N LYS A 120 -1.07 3.26 9.31
CA LYS A 120 -1.96 3.18 10.47
C LYS A 120 -1.19 3.39 11.77
N GLU A 121 -1.80 4.05 12.75
CA GLU A 121 -1.30 4.04 14.12
C GLU A 121 -1.56 2.68 14.80
N GLU A 122 -0.49 2.03 15.27
CA GLU A 122 -0.53 0.69 15.87
C GLU A 122 -0.94 0.77 17.35
N LEU A 123 -2.13 0.23 17.67
CA LEU A 123 -2.67 0.12 19.03
C LEU A 123 -2.33 1.33 19.93
N PRO A 124 -3.00 2.50 19.74
CA PRO A 124 -2.89 3.56 20.70
C PRO A 124 -3.55 3.08 22.01
N ILE A 125 -2.76 2.55 22.94
CA ILE A 125 -3.25 2.25 24.31
C ILE A 125 -3.80 3.54 24.93
N PHE A 126 -3.21 4.68 24.54
CA PHE A 126 -3.73 6.02 24.72
C PHE A 126 -3.50 6.80 23.42
N SER A 127 -4.48 7.59 22.97
CA SER A 127 -4.28 8.54 21.89
C SER A 127 -3.12 9.46 22.24
N ARG A 128 -2.01 9.36 21.50
CA ARG A 128 -0.91 10.31 21.66
C ARG A 128 -1.14 11.45 20.68
N PRO A 129 -1.29 12.69 21.16
CA PRO A 129 -1.38 13.82 20.25
C PRO A 129 -0.11 13.87 19.39
N GLY A 130 -0.28 14.20 18.11
CA GLY A 130 0.84 14.44 17.19
C GLY A 130 1.19 13.29 16.25
N PHE A 131 0.55 12.12 16.30
CA PHE A 131 0.77 11.08 15.27
C PHE A 131 0.44 11.61 13.86
N ALA A 132 -0.75 12.18 13.69
CA ALA A 132 -1.20 12.73 12.41
C ALA A 132 -0.31 13.89 11.92
N ALA A 133 0.02 14.84 12.79
CA ALA A 133 0.96 15.91 12.50
C ALA A 133 2.36 15.39 12.10
N GLN A 134 2.86 14.36 12.80
CA GLN A 134 4.14 13.73 12.45
C GLN A 134 4.07 13.00 11.12
N LEU A 135 2.96 12.32 10.84
CA LEU A 135 2.74 11.61 9.58
C LEU A 135 2.72 12.59 8.42
N ARG A 136 1.94 13.67 8.53
CA ARG A 136 1.90 14.77 7.56
C ARG A 136 3.30 15.31 7.28
N ARG A 137 4.07 15.62 8.33
CA ARG A 137 5.45 16.09 8.22
C ARG A 137 6.33 15.08 7.49
N CYS A 138 6.29 13.81 7.90
CA CYS A 138 7.08 12.75 7.29
C CYS A 138 6.75 12.56 5.81
N LEU A 139 5.48 12.59 5.42
CA LEU A 139 5.05 12.45 4.03
C LEU A 139 5.50 13.66 3.19
N LEU A 140 5.46 14.86 3.74
CA LEU A 140 5.92 16.08 3.06
C LEU A 140 7.44 16.07 2.84
N GLU A 141 8.20 15.78 3.89
CA GLU A 141 9.67 15.83 3.89
C GLU A 141 10.29 14.69 3.08
N GLU A 142 9.83 13.45 3.32
CA GLU A 142 10.44 12.26 2.74
C GLU A 142 9.78 11.86 1.41
N GLY A 143 8.55 12.33 1.15
CA GLY A 143 7.80 12.00 -0.06
C GLY A 143 8.30 12.68 -1.33
N GLN A 144 8.99 13.83 -1.22
CA GLN A 144 9.64 14.54 -2.33
C GLN A 144 8.71 14.82 -3.54
N GLY A 145 7.40 15.00 -3.31
CA GLY A 145 6.41 15.19 -4.38
C GLY A 145 5.97 13.90 -5.09
N HIS A 146 6.49 12.74 -4.70
CA HIS A 146 6.17 11.41 -5.23
C HIS A 146 5.20 10.63 -4.34
N VAL A 147 4.33 11.36 -3.62
CA VAL A 147 3.29 10.78 -2.77
C VAL A 147 1.96 11.39 -3.14
N TRP A 148 0.96 10.54 -3.36
CA TRP A 148 -0.43 10.93 -3.55
C TRP A 148 -1.12 10.97 -2.19
N CYS A 149 -1.39 12.20 -1.74
CA CYS A 149 -2.10 12.53 -0.51
C CYS A 149 -3.43 13.23 -0.82
N GLN A 150 -4.22 12.65 -1.72
CA GLN A 150 -5.58 13.12 -2.05
C GLN A 150 -6.59 12.03 -1.71
N GLU A 151 -7.84 12.42 -1.52
CA GLU A 151 -8.94 11.54 -1.10
C GLU A 151 -9.42 10.62 -2.22
N GLU A 152 -9.32 11.12 -3.44
CA GLU A 152 -9.82 10.45 -4.62
C GLU A 152 -8.93 9.26 -5.00
N VAL A 153 -9.58 8.19 -5.47
CA VAL A 153 -8.89 7.06 -6.09
C VAL A 153 -8.36 7.50 -7.46
N PRO A 154 -7.03 7.52 -7.67
CA PRO A 154 -6.45 7.99 -8.92
C PRO A 154 -6.52 6.93 -10.03
N THR A 155 -6.30 7.37 -11.27
CA THR A 155 -5.91 6.49 -12.37
C THR A 155 -4.44 6.13 -12.27
N LEU A 156 -4.04 4.99 -12.85
CA LEU A 156 -2.66 4.52 -12.83
C LEU A 156 -1.68 5.58 -13.36
N GLY A 157 -2.01 6.25 -14.47
CA GLY A 157 -1.18 7.30 -15.07
C GLY A 157 -0.90 8.49 -14.14
N GLN A 158 -1.83 8.84 -13.25
CA GLN A 158 -1.65 9.94 -12.30
C GLN A 158 -0.63 9.59 -11.20
N VAL A 159 -0.41 8.31 -10.94
CA VAL A 159 0.37 7.81 -9.79
C VAL A 159 1.53 6.88 -10.14
N ARG A 160 1.84 6.72 -11.43
CA ARG A 160 3.11 6.10 -11.85
C ARG A 160 4.29 6.79 -11.18
N GLY A 161 5.20 5.99 -10.63
CA GLY A 161 6.34 6.47 -9.86
C GLY A 161 5.97 7.09 -8.50
N LYS A 162 4.76 6.86 -7.97
CA LYS A 162 4.28 7.44 -6.69
C LYS A 162 3.81 6.39 -5.70
N ILE A 163 3.85 6.78 -4.42
CA ILE A 163 3.19 6.08 -3.32
C ILE A 163 1.79 6.67 -3.16
N VAL A 164 0.75 5.83 -3.15
CA VAL A 164 -0.62 6.23 -2.88
C VAL A 164 -0.95 5.95 -1.42
N VAL A 165 -1.15 7.01 -0.63
CA VAL A 165 -1.40 6.88 0.81
C VAL A 165 -2.85 6.50 1.03
N LEU A 166 -3.05 5.44 1.81
CA LEU A 166 -4.32 5.10 2.43
C LEU A 166 -4.14 5.30 3.93
N GLU A 167 -5.10 5.91 4.59
CA GLU A 167 -4.95 6.25 6.01
C GLU A 167 -6.28 6.09 6.76
N ALA A 168 -6.17 5.89 8.07
CA ALA A 168 -7.30 5.75 8.98
C ALA A 168 -7.11 6.70 10.17
N LEU A 169 -7.19 8.00 9.94
CA LEU A 169 -7.06 9.09 10.90
C LEU A 169 -8.43 9.70 11.20
N ALA A 170 -8.66 10.03 12.47
CA ALA A 170 -9.98 10.48 12.90
C ALA A 170 -10.32 11.94 12.51
N GLN A 171 -9.32 12.79 12.25
CA GLN A 171 -9.49 14.25 12.18
C GLN A 171 -8.73 14.94 11.04
N GLU A 172 -7.90 14.19 10.32
CA GLU A 172 -7.11 14.72 9.21
C GLU A 172 -7.28 13.79 8.02
N VAL A 173 -7.31 14.36 6.82
CA VAL A 173 -7.27 13.56 5.61
C VAL A 173 -5.89 13.69 4.97
N LEU A 174 -5.17 12.57 4.86
CA LEU A 174 -3.79 12.50 4.37
C LEU A 174 -3.60 11.55 3.17
N GLY A 175 -4.71 11.05 2.63
CA GLY A 175 -4.75 10.12 1.52
C GLY A 175 -6.17 9.63 1.30
N ILE A 176 -6.32 8.49 0.62
CA ILE A 176 -7.62 7.86 0.41
C ILE A 176 -8.15 7.38 1.78
N PRO A 177 -9.31 7.86 2.25
CA PRO A 177 -9.84 7.50 3.56
C PRO A 177 -10.18 6.01 3.62
N TYR A 178 -9.51 5.28 4.52
CA TYR A 178 -9.63 3.83 4.64
C TYR A 178 -11.06 3.40 4.98
N GLU A 179 -11.80 4.21 5.74
CA GLU A 179 -13.17 3.96 6.15
C GLU A 179 -14.18 4.03 4.99
N GLN A 180 -13.82 4.69 3.89
CA GLN A 180 -14.66 4.78 2.67
C GLN A 180 -14.46 3.59 1.73
N LEU A 181 -13.51 2.69 2.04
CA LEU A 181 -13.21 1.53 1.23
C LEU A 181 -14.11 0.34 1.56
N SER A 182 -14.32 -0.53 0.59
CA SER A 182 -15.02 -1.80 0.82
C SER A 182 -14.03 -2.84 1.35
N ILE A 183 -14.09 -3.12 2.66
CA ILE A 183 -13.09 -3.93 3.37
C ILE A 183 -13.70 -5.21 3.94
N SER A 184 -13.04 -6.34 3.70
CA SER A 184 -13.29 -7.60 4.41
C SER A 184 -12.09 -7.94 5.30
N ASP A 185 -12.16 -7.54 6.56
CA ASP A 185 -11.09 -7.74 7.56
C ASP A 185 -11.57 -8.50 8.80
N ALA A 186 -11.93 -9.78 8.60
CA ALA A 186 -12.19 -10.70 9.70
C ALA A 186 -10.87 -11.22 10.29
N TRP A 187 -10.08 -10.35 10.91
CA TRP A 187 -8.73 -10.67 11.41
C TRP A 187 -8.74 -11.64 12.61
N ASN A 188 -9.79 -11.63 13.45
CA ASN A 188 -9.93 -12.53 14.59
C ASN A 188 -10.48 -13.90 14.12
N VAL A 189 -9.58 -14.85 13.88
CA VAL A 189 -9.86 -16.15 13.30
C VAL A 189 -10.24 -17.16 14.38
N LEU A 190 -11.55 -17.38 14.52
CA LEU A 190 -12.09 -18.48 15.34
C LEU A 190 -12.23 -19.80 14.55
N SER A 191 -12.28 -19.72 13.22
CA SER A 191 -12.38 -20.86 12.32
C SER A 191 -11.75 -20.50 10.97
N LEU A 192 -10.82 -21.33 10.52
CA LEU A 192 -10.14 -21.16 9.23
C LEU A 192 -11.12 -21.22 8.05
N GLU A 193 -12.08 -22.15 8.09
CA GLU A 193 -13.14 -22.24 7.08
C GLU A 193 -14.02 -20.99 7.04
N ARG A 194 -14.41 -20.44 8.21
CA ARG A 194 -15.20 -19.19 8.25
C ARG A 194 -14.38 -18.00 7.76
N LYS A 195 -13.08 -17.95 8.05
CA LYS A 195 -12.18 -16.92 7.53
C LYS A 195 -12.13 -16.98 6.00
N TRP A 196 -11.89 -18.16 5.45
CA TRP A 196 -11.87 -18.35 4.00
C TRP A 196 -13.22 -18.00 3.36
N ALA A 197 -14.34 -18.52 3.87
CA ALA A 197 -15.68 -18.23 3.34
C ALA A 197 -16.04 -16.73 3.39
N ARG A 198 -15.46 -15.93 4.30
CA ARG A 198 -15.61 -14.47 4.30
C ARG A 198 -14.74 -13.79 3.24
N ALA A 199 -13.50 -14.22 3.08
CA ALA A 199 -12.61 -13.72 2.05
C ALA A 199 -13.17 -14.03 0.65
N GLN A 200 -13.55 -15.28 0.40
CA GLN A 200 -14.14 -15.74 -0.86
C GLN A 200 -15.41 -14.95 -1.23
N ARG A 201 -16.38 -14.82 -0.31
CA ARG A 201 -17.60 -14.02 -0.56
C ARG A 201 -17.32 -12.54 -0.81
N HIS A 202 -16.19 -12.01 -0.34
CA HIS A 202 -15.78 -10.65 -0.67
C HIS A 202 -15.21 -10.61 -2.09
N LEU A 203 -14.26 -11.48 -2.43
CA LEU A 203 -13.71 -11.62 -3.77
C LEU A 203 -14.81 -11.79 -4.84
N GLU A 204 -15.77 -12.69 -4.61
CA GLU A 204 -16.89 -12.93 -5.55
C GLU A 204 -17.79 -11.68 -5.71
N ARG A 205 -17.97 -10.89 -4.65
CA ARG A 205 -18.70 -9.62 -4.73
C ARG A 205 -17.92 -8.57 -5.52
N VAL A 206 -16.60 -8.51 -5.36
CA VAL A 206 -15.75 -7.59 -6.15
C VAL A 206 -15.81 -7.99 -7.63
N ALA A 207 -15.64 -9.29 -7.90
CA ALA A 207 -15.66 -9.85 -9.25
C ALA A 207 -16.98 -9.61 -10.02
N SER A 208 -18.11 -9.54 -9.29
CA SER A 208 -19.45 -9.30 -9.87
C SER A 208 -19.95 -7.86 -9.68
N GLY A 209 -19.21 -7.01 -8.98
CA GLY A 209 -19.61 -5.68 -8.56
C GLY A 209 -19.16 -4.57 -9.50
N ASN A 210 -19.43 -3.32 -9.11
CA ASN A 210 -18.90 -2.16 -9.81
C ASN A 210 -17.48 -1.82 -9.33
N THR A 211 -16.68 -1.24 -10.21
CA THR A 211 -15.27 -0.90 -9.95
C THR A 211 -15.09 0.55 -9.48
N THR A 212 -16.17 1.21 -9.04
CA THR A 212 -16.13 2.61 -8.58
C THR A 212 -15.56 2.75 -7.18
N THR A 213 -15.61 1.68 -6.38
CA THR A 213 -15.06 1.64 -5.03
C THR A 213 -13.80 0.78 -5.02
N MET A 214 -12.77 1.19 -4.28
CA MET A 214 -11.61 0.33 -4.07
C MET A 214 -11.93 -0.72 -2.99
N HIS A 215 -11.65 -1.99 -3.32
CA HIS A 215 -11.97 -3.13 -2.47
C HIS A 215 -10.71 -3.76 -1.88
N LEU A 216 -10.70 -4.01 -0.57
CA LEU A 216 -9.58 -4.63 0.16
C LEU A 216 -10.06 -5.93 0.81
N THR A 217 -9.51 -7.06 0.35
CA THR A 217 -9.80 -8.38 0.91
C THR A 217 -8.62 -8.87 1.72
N PHE A 218 -8.79 -8.98 3.04
CA PHE A 218 -7.77 -9.58 3.89
C PHE A 218 -7.95 -11.10 3.94
N CYS A 219 -6.97 -11.81 3.38
CA CYS A 219 -6.76 -13.25 3.53
C CYS A 219 -5.99 -13.58 4.83
N SER A 220 -5.30 -12.59 5.41
CA SER A 220 -4.55 -12.67 6.66
C SER A 220 -5.42 -12.70 7.92
N GLY A 221 -4.84 -13.09 9.05
CA GLY A 221 -5.51 -13.05 10.34
C GLY A 221 -4.75 -13.82 11.41
N ASN A 222 -5.27 -13.79 12.64
CA ASN A 222 -4.70 -14.47 13.79
C ASN A 222 -5.82 -14.93 14.74
N GLY A 223 -5.54 -15.87 15.65
CA GLY A 223 -6.54 -16.37 16.57
C GLY A 223 -5.96 -16.81 17.90
N LEU A 224 -6.83 -17.26 18.81
CA LEU A 224 -6.41 -17.80 20.11
C LEU A 224 -5.53 -19.06 19.92
N PHE A 225 -5.97 -19.93 19.00
CA PHE A 225 -5.36 -21.23 18.69
C PHE A 225 -4.72 -21.30 17.30
N THR A 226 -4.61 -20.17 16.61
CA THR A 226 -3.95 -20.08 15.31
C THR A 226 -2.92 -18.96 15.33
N CYS A 227 -1.95 -19.00 14.44
CA CYS A 227 -1.02 -17.90 14.16
C CYS A 227 -1.10 -17.46 12.69
N PRO A 228 -0.58 -16.28 12.33
CA PRO A 228 -0.60 -15.77 10.94
C PRO A 228 -0.13 -16.80 9.91
N GLU A 229 0.94 -17.51 10.21
CA GLU A 229 1.51 -18.54 9.33
C GLU A 229 0.56 -19.74 9.13
N GLU A 230 -0.16 -20.17 10.17
CA GLU A 230 -1.15 -21.26 10.07
C GLU A 230 -2.40 -20.83 9.29
N VAL A 231 -2.83 -19.58 9.45
CA VAL A 231 -3.92 -19.00 8.64
C VAL A 231 -3.51 -18.94 7.17
N ALA A 232 -2.32 -18.40 6.87
CA ALA A 232 -1.81 -18.28 5.51
C ALA A 232 -1.66 -19.65 4.81
N ARG A 233 -1.12 -20.67 5.50
CA ARG A 233 -1.03 -22.04 4.97
C ARG A 233 -2.38 -22.63 4.58
N PHE A 234 -3.45 -22.20 5.23
CA PHE A 234 -4.79 -22.69 4.95
C PHE A 234 -5.51 -21.85 3.88
N VAL A 235 -5.44 -20.53 4.00
CA VAL A 235 -6.21 -19.57 3.22
C VAL A 235 -5.58 -19.33 1.85
N ASN A 236 -4.25 -19.15 1.76
CA ASN A 236 -3.61 -18.80 0.49
C ASN A 236 -3.78 -19.90 -0.58
N PRO A 237 -3.63 -21.21 -0.30
CA PRO A 237 -3.89 -22.24 -1.31
C PRO A 237 -5.34 -22.28 -1.80
N ARG A 238 -6.31 -22.00 -0.92
CA ARG A 238 -7.73 -21.90 -1.32
C ARG A 238 -7.99 -20.66 -2.15
N CYS A 239 -7.35 -19.53 -1.81
CA CYS A 239 -7.38 -18.31 -2.62
C CYS A 239 -6.80 -18.56 -4.02
N TYR A 240 -5.63 -19.19 -4.08
CA TYR A 240 -4.99 -19.59 -5.34
C TYR A 240 -5.92 -20.48 -6.18
N GLN A 241 -6.46 -21.55 -5.58
CA GLN A 241 -7.39 -22.44 -6.28
C GLN A 241 -8.61 -21.66 -6.77
N HIS A 242 -9.24 -20.84 -5.93
CA HIS A 242 -10.41 -20.04 -6.33
C HIS A 242 -10.09 -19.14 -7.53
N LEU A 243 -9.06 -18.31 -7.45
CA LEU A 243 -8.65 -17.44 -8.56
C LEU A 243 -8.27 -18.24 -9.82
N GLN A 244 -7.69 -19.43 -9.66
CA GLN A 244 -7.26 -20.26 -10.78
C GLN A 244 -8.44 -20.78 -11.59
N HIS A 245 -9.60 -21.02 -10.96
CA HIS A 245 -10.84 -21.39 -11.69
C HIS A 245 -11.34 -20.27 -12.60
N TRP A 246 -10.98 -19.01 -12.32
CA TRP A 246 -11.35 -17.84 -13.13
C TRP A 246 -10.24 -17.41 -14.11
N ARG A 247 -9.16 -18.20 -14.25
CA ARG A 247 -8.04 -17.84 -15.12
C ARG A 247 -8.52 -17.64 -16.55
N GLY A 248 -8.10 -16.53 -17.16
CA GLY A 248 -8.51 -16.14 -18.51
C GLY A 248 -9.84 -15.39 -18.60
N GLN A 249 -10.57 -15.24 -17.48
CA GLN A 249 -11.77 -14.40 -17.43
C GLN A 249 -11.41 -12.96 -17.07
N PRO A 250 -12.17 -11.95 -17.56
CA PRO A 250 -11.95 -10.54 -17.23
C PRO A 250 -12.49 -10.24 -15.82
N VAL A 251 -11.71 -10.57 -14.79
CA VAL A 251 -12.11 -10.41 -13.39
C VAL A 251 -11.18 -9.43 -12.66
N CYS A 252 -11.78 -8.50 -11.92
CA CYS A 252 -11.08 -7.66 -10.95
C CYS A 252 -11.31 -8.20 -9.54
N TRP A 253 -10.23 -8.39 -8.79
CA TRP A 253 -10.26 -8.85 -7.39
C TRP A 253 -10.09 -7.72 -6.36
N GLY A 254 -9.82 -6.50 -6.83
CA GLY A 254 -9.35 -5.41 -5.98
C GLY A 254 -7.99 -5.75 -5.35
N VAL A 255 -7.74 -5.24 -4.15
CA VAL A 255 -6.54 -5.56 -3.38
C VAL A 255 -6.74 -6.87 -2.61
N VAL A 256 -5.89 -7.86 -2.88
CA VAL A 256 -5.87 -9.15 -2.17
C VAL A 256 -4.69 -9.15 -1.20
N ILE A 257 -4.97 -9.09 0.11
CA ILE A 257 -3.98 -8.81 1.15
C ILE A 257 -3.67 -10.09 1.93
N MET A 258 -2.40 -10.50 1.94
CA MET A 258 -1.96 -11.82 2.40
C MET A 258 -0.89 -11.74 3.48
N ASP A 259 -0.83 -12.77 4.31
CA ASP A 259 0.37 -13.13 5.09
C ASP A 259 1.12 -14.22 4.32
N PHE A 260 2.46 -14.17 4.32
CA PHE A 260 3.34 -15.17 3.67
C PHE A 260 2.91 -15.55 2.24
N PRO A 261 2.69 -14.58 1.33
CA PRO A 261 2.25 -14.88 -0.03
C PRO A 261 3.29 -15.73 -0.76
N GLY A 262 2.84 -16.72 -1.54
CA GLY A 262 3.67 -17.42 -2.51
C GLY A 262 3.68 -16.71 -3.86
N ALA A 263 4.80 -16.79 -4.58
CA ALA A 263 4.98 -16.06 -5.84
C ALA A 263 3.96 -16.46 -6.93
N GLY A 264 3.45 -17.70 -6.92
CA GLY A 264 2.42 -18.13 -7.86
C GLY A 264 1.04 -17.53 -7.58
N LEU A 265 0.67 -17.31 -6.32
CA LEU A 265 -0.55 -16.55 -5.99
C LEU A 265 -0.41 -15.08 -6.37
N VAL A 266 0.77 -14.48 -6.14
CA VAL A 266 1.06 -13.11 -6.61
C VAL A 266 0.93 -13.03 -8.13
N GLN A 267 1.54 -13.96 -8.86
CA GLN A 267 1.44 -14.05 -10.32
C GLN A 267 -0.01 -14.14 -10.79
N LEU A 268 -0.83 -14.98 -10.15
CA LEU A 268 -2.22 -15.18 -10.55
C LEU A 268 -3.08 -13.92 -10.35
N ILE A 269 -2.84 -13.17 -9.28
CA ILE A 269 -3.48 -11.86 -9.05
C ILE A 269 -3.05 -10.87 -10.13
N VAL A 270 -1.74 -10.81 -10.44
CA VAL A 270 -1.19 -9.94 -11.49
C VAL A 270 -1.76 -10.28 -12.88
N GLU A 271 -1.78 -11.55 -13.26
CA GLU A 271 -2.30 -12.05 -14.54
C GLU A 271 -3.80 -11.75 -14.72
N SER A 272 -4.55 -11.51 -13.65
CA SER A 272 -5.96 -11.10 -13.74
C SER A 272 -6.13 -9.73 -14.41
N ASN A 273 -5.05 -8.92 -14.49
CA ASN A 273 -5.06 -7.62 -15.16
C ASN A 273 -4.81 -7.69 -16.68
N SER A 274 -4.39 -8.84 -17.22
CA SER A 274 -3.88 -8.98 -18.61
C SER A 274 -4.85 -8.51 -19.71
N MET A 275 -6.16 -8.61 -19.48
CA MET A 275 -7.15 -8.17 -20.46
C MET A 275 -7.19 -6.64 -20.61
N HIS A 276 -6.71 -5.89 -19.61
CA HIS A 276 -6.54 -4.45 -19.72
C HIS A 276 -5.31 -4.05 -20.56
N ALA A 277 -4.29 -4.93 -20.64
CA ALA A 277 -3.09 -4.68 -21.45
C ALA A 277 -3.34 -4.90 -22.96
N SER A 278 -4.22 -5.84 -23.32
CA SER A 278 -4.56 -6.16 -24.71
C SER A 278 -5.63 -5.23 -25.31
N GLY A 279 -6.27 -4.40 -24.47
CA GLY A 279 -7.30 -3.45 -24.88
C GLY A 279 -6.70 -2.18 -25.50
N HIS A 280 -6.12 -2.28 -26.69
CA HIS A 280 -6.09 -1.12 -27.60
C HIS A 280 -7.54 -0.74 -27.86
N ILE A 281 -8.03 0.31 -27.18
CA ILE A 281 -9.24 1.01 -27.59
C ILE A 281 -8.94 1.55 -28.99
N THR A 282 -9.44 0.86 -30.02
CA THR A 282 -9.66 1.47 -31.32
C THR A 282 -10.67 2.58 -31.09
N ALA A 283 -10.17 3.80 -30.89
CA ALA A 283 -10.98 4.97 -31.08
C ALA A 283 -11.40 4.97 -32.55
N SER A 284 -12.62 4.54 -32.83
CA SER A 284 -13.26 4.79 -34.11
C SER A 284 -13.26 6.31 -34.33
N PRO A 285 -12.82 6.83 -35.49
CA PRO A 285 -12.86 8.24 -35.75
C PRO A 285 -14.34 8.65 -35.78
N SER A 286 -14.77 9.42 -34.79
CA SER A 286 -16.04 10.11 -34.85
C SER A 286 -15.95 11.15 -35.97
N ASN A 287 -16.84 11.02 -36.95
CA ASN A 287 -17.01 12.02 -37.99
C ASN A 287 -17.33 13.39 -37.35
N PRO A 288 -16.76 14.49 -37.86
CA PRO A 288 -17.07 15.82 -37.35
C PRO A 288 -18.53 16.18 -37.67
N PRO A 289 -19.30 16.75 -36.73
CA PRO A 289 -20.60 17.31 -37.06
C PRO A 289 -20.43 18.59 -37.90
N THR A 290 -21.07 18.57 -39.06
CA THR A 290 -21.20 19.59 -40.09
C THR A 290 -21.76 20.92 -39.54
N PRO A 291 -21.31 22.09 -40.02
CA PRO A 291 -21.78 23.39 -39.53
C PRO A 291 -23.24 23.68 -39.95
N PRO A 292 -24.02 24.41 -39.12
CA PRO A 292 -25.40 24.74 -39.45
C PRO A 292 -25.46 25.80 -40.58
N GLN A 293 -26.21 25.47 -41.63
CA GLN A 293 -26.55 26.40 -42.71
C GLN A 293 -27.56 27.45 -42.25
N HIS A 294 -27.24 28.70 -42.57
CA HIS A 294 -28.05 29.90 -42.40
C HIS A 294 -29.49 29.75 -42.93
N ARG A 295 -30.48 30.17 -42.12
CA ARG A 295 -31.73 30.77 -42.62
C ARG A 295 -31.74 32.26 -42.28
N ARG A 296 -32.10 33.08 -43.28
CA ARG A 296 -32.21 34.55 -43.27
C ARG A 296 -33.50 35.03 -42.59
N GLY A 297 -33.40 36.25 -42.05
CA GLY A 297 -34.50 37.14 -41.63
C GLY A 297 -34.65 37.18 -40.11
N ARG A 298 -34.67 38.32 -39.40
CA ARG A 298 -34.99 39.70 -39.75
C ARG A 298 -34.39 40.61 -38.65
N GLU A 299 -34.04 41.83 -39.02
CA GLU A 299 -33.41 42.87 -38.18
C GLU A 299 -34.18 43.18 -36.88
N ASP A 300 -33.46 43.50 -35.81
CA ASP A 300 -33.71 44.71 -35.03
C ASP A 300 -32.47 45.15 -34.23
N ARG A 301 -32.20 46.46 -34.32
CA ARG A 301 -31.12 47.22 -33.68
C ARG A 301 -31.26 47.19 -32.15
N TYR A 302 -30.15 47.24 -31.41
CA TYR A 302 -29.87 48.28 -30.40
C TYR A 302 -28.42 48.18 -29.88
N HIS A 303 -27.92 49.33 -29.44
CA HIS A 303 -26.53 49.71 -29.19
C HIS A 303 -25.83 49.06 -27.99
N ILE A 304 -24.51 48.95 -28.16
CA ILE A 304 -23.45 48.76 -27.14
C ILE A 304 -23.30 50.02 -26.26
N PRO A 305 -22.82 49.88 -25.01
CA PRO A 305 -21.61 50.62 -24.66
C PRO A 305 -20.51 49.73 -24.03
N THR A 306 -19.31 49.99 -24.53
CA THR A 306 -18.00 49.49 -24.15
C THR A 306 -17.54 50.07 -22.81
N ALA A 307 -16.82 49.26 -22.02
CA ALA A 307 -15.91 49.77 -21.00
C ALA A 307 -14.63 48.92 -20.94
N SER A 308 -13.53 49.63 -20.75
CA SER A 308 -12.14 49.34 -21.05
C SER A 308 -11.39 48.45 -20.07
N LEU A 309 -10.47 47.67 -20.65
CA LEU A 309 -9.11 47.33 -20.20
C LEU A 309 -8.57 48.08 -18.97
N GLN A 310 -8.00 47.32 -18.03
CA GLN A 310 -6.79 47.75 -17.33
C GLN A 310 -5.89 46.55 -16.99
N GLN A 311 -4.73 46.51 -17.63
CA GLN A 311 -3.59 45.65 -17.33
C GLN A 311 -2.89 46.13 -16.05
N ARG A 312 -2.55 45.18 -15.16
CA ARG A 312 -1.44 45.28 -14.18
C ARG A 312 -0.71 43.94 -14.30
N GLY A 313 0.53 43.82 -14.75
CA GLY A 313 1.71 44.56 -14.32
C GLY A 313 2.38 43.80 -13.17
N TRP A 314 2.87 42.58 -13.41
CA TRP A 314 3.65 41.82 -12.42
C TRP A 314 5.15 42.12 -12.59
N VAL A 315 5.70 42.79 -11.59
CA VAL A 315 7.12 43.12 -11.46
C VAL A 315 7.86 41.90 -10.95
N SER A 316 8.91 41.52 -11.68
CA SER A 316 9.90 40.52 -11.30
C SER A 316 10.84 41.12 -10.24
N GLN A 317 10.88 40.54 -9.04
CA GLN A 317 11.95 40.78 -8.08
C GLN A 317 12.84 39.54 -7.99
N ARG A 318 14.08 39.72 -8.45
CA ARG A 318 15.21 38.81 -8.20
C ARG A 318 15.61 38.94 -6.74
N GLY A 319 15.37 37.90 -5.95
CA GLY A 319 15.95 37.74 -4.61
C GLY A 319 17.33 37.11 -4.71
N GLN A 320 18.31 37.77 -4.12
CA GLN A 320 19.73 37.42 -4.10
C GLN A 320 19.99 36.09 -3.37
N LEU A 321 20.94 35.30 -3.92
CA LEU A 321 21.55 34.18 -3.22
C LEU A 321 22.33 34.69 -2.00
N HIS A 322 21.95 34.21 -0.81
CA HIS A 322 22.83 34.25 0.35
C HIS A 322 23.52 32.89 0.52
N SER A 323 24.85 32.96 0.55
CA SER A 323 25.82 31.91 0.76
C SER A 323 25.62 31.18 2.11
N LEU A 324 25.58 29.85 2.04
CA LEU A 324 25.62 28.94 3.19
C LEU A 324 27.01 29.00 3.87
N PRO A 325 27.11 29.01 5.21
CA PRO A 325 28.38 28.81 5.89
C PRO A 325 28.78 27.32 5.94
N ALA A 326 30.09 27.07 5.83
CA ALA A 326 30.73 25.76 5.81
C ALA A 326 30.55 24.96 7.13
N PRO A 327 30.61 23.61 7.07
CA PRO A 327 30.43 22.77 8.25
C PRO A 327 31.66 22.80 9.18
N VAL A 328 31.40 22.98 10.48
CA VAL A 328 32.38 22.85 11.56
C VAL A 328 32.66 21.37 11.81
N SER A 329 33.93 20.96 11.71
CA SER A 329 34.41 19.64 12.12
C SER A 329 34.33 19.49 13.64
N ILE A 330 33.59 18.50 14.13
CA ILE A 330 33.64 18.06 15.52
C ILE A 330 34.47 16.78 15.58
N ARG A 331 35.55 16.85 16.37
CA ARG A 331 36.46 15.74 16.68
C ARG A 331 35.72 14.61 17.39
N THR A 332 36.03 13.40 16.96
CA THR A 332 35.80 12.13 17.64
C THR A 332 36.56 12.08 18.96
N ASP A 333 35.90 11.77 20.06
CA ASP A 333 36.54 11.22 21.25
C ASP A 333 35.63 10.24 22.00
N ALA A 334 36.26 9.11 22.35
CA ALA A 334 35.97 8.17 23.43
C ALA A 334 34.68 7.32 23.43
N ALA A 335 34.87 6.03 23.18
CA ALA A 335 33.96 4.94 23.54
C ALA A 335 33.96 4.68 25.06
N PRO A 336 32.80 4.40 25.69
CA PRO A 336 32.77 3.84 27.04
C PRO A 336 32.86 2.31 27.00
N GLY A 337 33.76 1.76 27.83
CA GLY A 337 34.03 0.33 27.99
C GLY A 337 32.91 -0.47 28.67
N PRO A 338 33.08 -1.80 28.76
CA PRO A 338 32.00 -2.73 29.10
C PRO A 338 31.65 -2.74 30.59
N MET A 339 30.35 -2.77 30.89
CA MET A 339 29.84 -3.03 32.25
C MET A 339 29.96 -4.51 32.65
N PRO A 340 30.19 -4.81 33.94
CA PRO A 340 30.49 -6.16 34.41
C PRO A 340 29.24 -7.05 34.56
N LEU A 341 29.46 -8.34 34.28
CA LEU A 341 28.58 -9.48 34.49
C LEU A 341 28.13 -9.62 35.95
N LEU A 342 26.82 -9.65 36.20
CA LEU A 342 26.28 -10.16 37.46
C LEU A 342 26.35 -11.69 37.48
N LYS A 343 26.98 -12.19 38.55
CA LYS A 343 27.12 -13.61 38.87
C LYS A 343 25.79 -14.21 39.33
N ASN A 344 25.60 -15.47 38.94
CA ASN A 344 24.62 -16.40 39.49
C ASN A 344 24.64 -16.43 41.02
N VAL A 345 23.46 -16.45 41.63
CA VAL A 345 23.25 -17.01 42.97
C VAL A 345 22.32 -18.19 42.79
N ASP A 346 22.87 -19.37 43.05
CA ASP A 346 22.17 -20.65 43.10
C ASP A 346 21.58 -20.87 44.50
N THR A 347 20.53 -21.69 44.54
CA THR A 347 19.99 -22.42 45.71
C THR A 347 19.37 -21.66 46.89
N GLN A 348 18.04 -21.81 47.04
CA GLN A 348 17.52 -22.54 48.20
C GLN A 348 16.15 -23.18 47.92
N ARG A 349 16.13 -24.51 48.05
CA ARG A 349 14.94 -25.37 48.16
C ARG A 349 14.22 -25.06 49.47
N GLY A 350 12.89 -24.95 49.42
CA GLY A 350 12.01 -25.06 50.58
C GLY A 350 10.73 -25.82 50.21
N LYS A 351 10.66 -27.10 50.57
CA LYS A 351 9.43 -27.92 50.63
C LYS A 351 8.83 -27.77 52.03
N VAL A 352 7.56 -27.38 52.13
CA VAL A 352 6.53 -27.78 53.12
C VAL A 352 5.21 -27.30 52.49
N GLY A 353 4.07 -27.99 52.36
CA GLY A 353 3.48 -29.15 53.01
C GLY A 353 2.03 -28.79 53.35
N PHE A 354 1.09 -29.62 52.86
CA PHE A 354 -0.39 -29.56 52.91
C PHE A 354 -1.10 -28.88 51.74
#